data_AF-A0A7S9KU75-F1
#
_entry.id   AF-A0A7S9KU75-F1
#
_cell.length_a   1.000
_cell.length_b   1.000
_cell.length_c   1.000
_cell.angle_alpha   90.00
_cell.angle_beta   90.00
_cell.angle_gamma   90.00
#
_symmetry.space_group_name_H-M   'P 1'
#
loop_
_entity.id
_entity.type
_entity.pdbx_description
1 polymer ?
#
loop_
_entity_poly.entity_id
_entity_poly.type
_entity_poly.pdbx_seq_one_letter_code
_entity_poly.pdbx_strand_id
1 'polypeptide(L)'
;MYIRIRPHKHCVSDSLVSPTQLPRPVLDEQPREMPPSTEAAPAPSSKKRKEPSDAQKPPKRSKPQPSSKPALIGPHEDIISQLQPKHNILAASVISSTQIRKRVTQITSHLGAESDLPAVVLLYARTAEVCKMITIAEQCKRLMKEQGKRWFQYNQMFEMPTRDRDVVEETVLDGQQGESSDDEFEVMASRFEKAVMPEPQKRVVRSMRVFLSVEVIRDLGAKNGITMQSSENVA
;
A
#
# COMPACT_ATOMS: atom_id res chain seq x y z
N MET A 1 -16.04 60.27 16.93
CA MET A 1 -15.57 60.98 15.72
C MET A 1 -15.23 59.92 14.68
N TYR A 2 -16.12 59.68 13.71
CA TYR A 2 -15.95 58.67 12.67
C TYR A 2 -15.37 59.32 11.42
N ILE A 3 -14.21 58.85 10.95
CA ILE A 3 -13.65 59.29 9.66
C ILE A 3 -13.93 58.19 8.63
N ARG A 4 -14.81 58.55 7.69
CA ARG A 4 -15.32 57.74 6.58
C ARG A 4 -14.51 58.10 5.34
N ILE A 5 -13.59 57.24 4.91
CA ILE A 5 -12.85 57.43 3.66
C ILE A 5 -13.50 56.57 2.57
N ARG A 6 -14.01 57.24 1.53
CA ARG A 6 -14.58 56.63 0.31
C ARG A 6 -13.46 56.18 -0.65
N PRO A 7 -13.72 55.19 -1.52
CA PRO A 7 -12.73 54.60 -2.40
C PRO A 7 -12.45 55.44 -3.66
N HIS A 8 -11.19 55.42 -4.09
CA HIS A 8 -10.72 56.00 -5.33
C HIS A 8 -11.04 55.04 -6.49
N LYS A 9 -11.89 55.48 -7.41
CA LYS A 9 -12.10 54.85 -8.72
C LYS A 9 -11.01 55.36 -9.66
N HIS A 10 -10.33 54.46 -10.36
CA HIS A 10 -9.78 54.77 -11.68
C HIS A 10 -10.15 53.64 -12.65
N CYS A 11 -10.94 54.03 -13.65
CA CYS A 11 -11.07 53.37 -14.95
C CYS A 11 -9.74 53.45 -15.70
N VAL A 12 -9.47 52.50 -16.61
CA VAL A 12 -9.19 52.74 -18.05
C VAL A 12 -8.98 51.37 -18.74
N SER A 13 -9.94 51.07 -19.64
CA SER A 13 -9.83 50.56 -21.01
C SER A 13 -9.11 49.26 -21.39
N ASP A 14 -9.92 48.40 -22.02
CA ASP A 14 -9.72 47.73 -23.32
C ASP A 14 -8.44 46.93 -23.60
N SER A 15 -8.61 45.63 -23.80
CA SER A 15 -8.18 44.99 -25.05
C SER A 15 -8.87 43.66 -25.28
N LEU A 16 -9.58 43.62 -26.41
CA LEU A 16 -10.16 42.45 -27.06
C LEU A 16 -9.07 41.41 -27.39
N VAL A 17 -9.27 40.16 -26.98
CA VAL A 17 -8.62 39.00 -27.62
C VAL A 17 -9.70 37.96 -27.90
N SER A 18 -9.98 37.79 -29.19
CA SER A 18 -10.93 36.83 -29.75
C SER A 18 -10.49 35.38 -29.54
N PRO A 19 -11.42 34.43 -29.35
CA PRO A 19 -11.11 33.00 -29.41
C PRO A 19 -11.08 32.52 -30.87
N THR A 20 -9.91 32.07 -31.33
CA THR A 20 -9.77 31.34 -32.60
C THR A 20 -10.34 29.94 -32.44
N GLN A 21 -11.53 29.74 -32.99
CA GLN A 21 -12.24 28.47 -33.06
C GLN A 21 -11.77 27.73 -34.33
N LEU A 22 -11.06 26.62 -34.17
CA LEU A 22 -10.73 25.72 -35.29
C LEU A 22 -11.88 24.72 -35.51
N PRO A 23 -12.32 24.49 -36.77
CA PRO A 23 -13.35 23.53 -37.10
C PRO A 23 -12.81 22.10 -37.10
N ARG A 24 -13.52 21.17 -36.45
CA ARG A 24 -13.33 19.73 -36.61
C ARG A 24 -14.19 19.22 -37.78
N PRO A 25 -13.65 18.37 -38.67
CA PRO A 25 -14.45 17.74 -39.72
C PRO A 25 -15.36 16.65 -39.13
N VAL A 26 -16.65 16.78 -39.43
CA VAL A 26 -17.66 15.71 -39.42
C VAL A 26 -17.61 15.06 -40.79
N LEU A 27 -17.56 13.72 -40.86
CA LEU A 27 -18.24 12.90 -41.86
C LEU A 27 -18.08 11.40 -41.54
N ASP A 28 -19.15 10.66 -41.84
CA ASP A 28 -19.33 9.21 -41.94
C ASP A 28 -19.42 8.35 -40.68
N GLU A 29 -20.67 8.09 -40.26
CA GLU A 29 -21.26 6.75 -40.43
C GLU A 29 -22.80 6.84 -40.47
N GLN A 30 -23.40 6.31 -41.53
CA GLN A 30 -24.85 6.10 -41.63
C GLN A 30 -25.28 4.74 -41.07
N PRO A 31 -26.52 4.63 -40.56
CA PRO A 31 -27.06 3.43 -39.92
C PRO A 31 -27.68 2.46 -40.93
N ARG A 32 -27.55 1.15 -40.69
CA ARG A 32 -28.36 0.13 -41.37
C ARG A 32 -28.95 -0.87 -40.37
N GLU A 33 -30.26 -0.74 -40.21
CA GLU A 33 -31.32 -1.76 -40.15
C GLU A 33 -31.18 -3.00 -39.25
N MET A 34 -32.15 -3.12 -38.33
CA MET A 34 -32.67 -4.35 -37.71
C MET A 34 -33.82 -4.93 -38.59
N PRO A 35 -34.58 -5.99 -38.16
CA PRO A 35 -34.28 -7.33 -37.65
C PRO A 35 -35.00 -8.41 -38.54
N PRO A 36 -35.22 -9.69 -38.12
CA PRO A 36 -36.40 -10.01 -37.28
C PRO A 36 -36.25 -11.18 -36.27
N SER A 37 -37.05 -11.06 -35.20
CA SER A 37 -37.84 -12.01 -34.39
C SER A 37 -37.61 -13.53 -34.44
N THR A 38 -37.65 -14.18 -33.26
CA THR A 38 -38.42 -15.40 -32.85
C THR A 38 -38.09 -15.68 -31.36
N GLU A 39 -38.93 -15.33 -30.38
CA GLU A 39 -40.07 -16.08 -29.80
C GLU A 39 -39.70 -17.24 -28.83
N ALA A 40 -40.44 -17.29 -27.71
CA ALA A 40 -40.65 -18.38 -26.74
C ALA A 40 -39.79 -18.45 -25.43
N ALA A 41 -40.46 -18.10 -24.32
CA ALA A 41 -40.24 -18.61 -22.96
C ALA A 41 -40.92 -20.01 -22.80
N PRO A 42 -41.17 -20.53 -21.57
CA PRO A 42 -40.29 -20.98 -20.50
C PRO A 42 -40.47 -22.51 -20.22
N ALA A 43 -39.52 -23.18 -19.56
CA ALA A 43 -39.82 -24.44 -18.86
C ALA A 43 -38.81 -24.76 -17.72
N PRO A 44 -39.29 -24.97 -16.48
CA PRO A 44 -38.53 -25.47 -15.35
C PRO A 44 -38.67 -26.99 -15.20
N SER A 45 -37.58 -27.69 -14.91
CA SER A 45 -37.60 -29.08 -14.43
C SER A 45 -36.28 -29.33 -13.66
N SER A 46 -36.19 -30.10 -12.59
CA SER A 46 -37.18 -30.85 -11.82
C SER A 46 -36.57 -31.13 -10.43
N LYS A 47 -37.46 -31.29 -9.46
CA LYS A 47 -37.21 -31.61 -8.05
C LYS A 47 -36.63 -33.04 -7.90
N LYS A 48 -35.60 -33.24 -7.06
CA LYS A 48 -35.53 -34.43 -6.17
C LYS A 48 -34.54 -34.30 -5.00
N ARG A 49 -35.10 -33.79 -3.89
CA ARG A 49 -34.94 -34.22 -2.48
C ARG A 49 -33.97 -35.38 -2.18
N LYS A 50 -33.00 -35.12 -1.29
CA LYS A 50 -32.73 -35.92 -0.08
C LYS A 50 -31.82 -35.15 0.90
N GLU A 51 -32.40 -34.64 1.98
CA GLU A 51 -31.69 -34.49 3.26
C GLU A 51 -31.60 -35.89 3.94
N PRO A 52 -31.03 -36.01 5.16
CA PRO A 52 -29.60 -36.10 5.42
C PRO A 52 -29.28 -37.49 6.01
N SER A 53 -28.21 -38.15 5.57
CA SER A 53 -27.77 -39.37 6.25
C SER A 53 -26.79 -39.01 7.36
N ASP A 54 -27.26 -39.27 8.57
CA ASP A 54 -26.50 -39.42 9.81
C ASP A 54 -25.24 -40.27 9.57
N ALA A 55 -24.08 -39.69 9.85
CA ALA A 55 -22.82 -40.40 10.00
C ALA A 55 -21.94 -39.59 10.95
N GLN A 56 -22.10 -39.90 12.24
CA GLN A 56 -21.24 -39.49 13.33
C GLN A 56 -19.76 -39.63 12.95
N LYS A 57 -19.09 -38.50 12.72
CA LYS A 57 -17.62 -38.41 12.71
C LYS A 57 -17.19 -37.90 14.09
N PRO A 58 -16.19 -38.54 14.75
CA PRO A 58 -15.78 -38.16 16.10
C PRO A 58 -15.18 -36.75 16.12
N PRO A 59 -15.33 -36.00 17.24
CA PRO A 59 -14.90 -34.62 17.34
C PRO A 59 -13.36 -34.56 17.26
N LYS A 60 -12.86 -34.07 16.11
CA LYS A 60 -11.47 -33.63 16.01
C LYS A 60 -11.31 -32.40 16.88
N ARG A 61 -10.83 -32.65 18.10
CA ARG A 61 -10.27 -31.71 19.08
C ARG A 61 -9.53 -30.60 18.33
N SER A 62 -10.13 -29.41 18.26
CA SER A 62 -9.52 -28.21 17.73
C SER A 62 -8.34 -27.85 18.65
N LYS A 63 -7.15 -28.23 18.20
CA LYS A 63 -5.90 -27.73 18.79
C LYS A 63 -5.95 -26.20 18.68
N PRO A 64 -5.75 -25.43 19.76
CA PRO A 64 -5.66 -23.98 19.65
C PRO A 64 -4.45 -23.69 18.78
N GLN A 65 -4.68 -23.24 17.55
CA GLN A 65 -3.59 -22.66 16.76
C GLN A 65 -3.12 -21.43 17.52
N PRO A 66 -1.83 -21.35 17.93
CA PRO A 66 -1.29 -20.08 18.38
C PRO A 66 -1.45 -19.13 17.20
N SER A 67 -2.18 -18.03 17.43
CA SER A 67 -2.31 -16.94 16.49
C SER A 67 -0.91 -16.43 16.16
N SER A 68 -0.30 -16.94 15.09
CA SER A 68 1.01 -16.53 14.63
C SER A 68 0.85 -15.09 14.16
N LYS A 69 1.14 -14.14 15.05
CA LYS A 69 1.18 -12.72 14.72
C LYS A 69 2.05 -12.57 13.48
N PRO A 70 1.59 -11.85 12.43
CA PRO A 70 2.40 -11.61 11.25
C PRO A 70 3.78 -11.08 11.67
N ALA A 71 4.86 -11.77 11.29
CA ALA A 71 6.24 -11.42 11.66
C ALA A 71 6.67 -10.00 11.25
N LEU A 72 5.83 -9.30 10.47
CA LEU A 72 6.03 -7.93 10.04
C LEU A 72 5.46 -6.89 11.00
N ILE A 73 4.77 -7.30 12.08
CA ILE A 73 4.18 -6.38 13.05
C ILE A 73 5.19 -5.90 14.10
N GLY A 74 6.27 -6.66 14.36
CA GLY A 74 7.22 -6.38 15.44
C GLY A 74 7.67 -4.91 15.55
N PRO A 75 8.26 -4.30 14.49
CA PRO A 75 8.71 -2.90 14.53
C PRO A 75 7.59 -1.85 14.67
N HIS A 76 6.33 -2.29 14.63
CA HIS A 76 5.14 -1.46 14.64
C HIS A 76 4.31 -1.64 15.92
N GLU A 77 4.54 -2.69 16.73
CA GLU A 77 3.77 -2.97 17.95
C GLU A 77 3.82 -1.80 18.94
N ASP A 78 5.00 -1.20 19.13
CA ASP A 78 5.18 -0.08 20.05
C ASP A 78 4.34 1.13 19.67
N ILE A 79 4.30 1.46 18.37
CA ILE A 79 3.51 2.61 17.90
C ILE A 79 2.02 2.32 17.95
N ILE A 80 1.61 1.10 17.60
CA ILE A 80 0.21 0.69 17.69
C ILE A 80 -0.27 0.80 19.15
N SER A 81 0.50 0.26 20.09
CA SER A 81 0.16 0.27 21.53
C SER A 81 0.05 1.68 22.10
N GLN A 82 0.87 2.62 21.62
CA GLN A 82 0.80 4.03 22.05
C GLN A 82 -0.42 4.77 21.49
N LEU A 83 -0.85 4.43 20.27
CA LEU A 83 -1.92 5.15 19.58
C LEU A 83 -3.31 4.54 19.84
N GLN A 84 -3.40 3.23 20.08
CA GLN A 84 -4.65 2.49 20.27
C GLN A 84 -5.57 3.04 21.39
N PRO A 85 -5.06 3.57 22.52
CA PRO A 85 -5.93 4.11 23.56
C PRO A 85 -6.74 5.34 23.12
N LYS A 86 -6.30 6.04 22.07
CA LYS A 86 -6.90 7.30 21.60
C LYS A 86 -7.52 7.20 20.22
N HIS A 87 -7.19 6.17 19.44
CA HIS A 87 -7.54 6.06 18.04
C HIS A 87 -7.96 4.62 17.70
N ASN A 88 -8.88 4.50 16.74
CA ASN A 88 -9.21 3.22 16.14
C ASN A 88 -8.19 2.91 15.02
N ILE A 89 -7.31 1.93 15.23
CA ILE A 89 -6.19 1.66 14.31
C ILE A 89 -6.41 0.42 13.46
N LEU A 90 -6.37 0.60 12.14
CA LEU A 90 -6.26 -0.49 11.17
C LEU A 90 -4.80 -0.66 10.72
N ALA A 91 -4.13 -1.69 11.22
CA ALA A 91 -2.80 -2.07 10.76
C ALA A 91 -2.89 -2.96 9.50
N ALA A 92 -2.35 -2.48 8.38
CA ALA A 92 -2.42 -3.15 7.08
C ALA A 92 -1.02 -3.40 6.49
N SER A 93 -0.63 -4.67 6.43
CA SER A 93 0.60 -5.08 5.75
C SER A 93 0.42 -5.11 4.22
N VAL A 94 1.39 -4.59 3.49
CA VAL A 94 1.47 -4.69 2.02
C VAL A 94 2.59 -5.66 1.64
N ILE A 95 2.21 -6.69 0.89
CA ILE A 95 3.09 -7.73 0.33
C ILE A 95 2.87 -7.86 -1.18
N SER A 96 3.74 -8.62 -1.86
CA SER A 96 3.69 -8.81 -3.31
C SER A 96 2.32 -9.21 -3.84
N SER A 97 1.63 -10.11 -3.16
CA SER A 97 0.30 -10.63 -3.51
C SER A 97 -0.88 -9.75 -3.06
N THR A 98 -0.63 -8.59 -2.43
CA THR A 98 -1.70 -7.70 -1.98
C THR A 98 -2.46 -7.14 -3.18
N GLN A 99 -3.77 -7.40 -3.22
CA GLN A 99 -4.66 -6.86 -4.23
C GLN A 99 -4.97 -5.39 -3.92
N ILE A 100 -4.48 -4.47 -4.76
CA ILE A 100 -4.58 -3.01 -4.55
C ILE A 100 -6.04 -2.60 -4.32
N ARG A 101 -6.96 -3.01 -5.21
CA ARG A 101 -8.38 -2.63 -5.12
C ARG A 101 -9.00 -3.01 -3.78
N LYS A 102 -8.84 -4.27 -3.35
CA LYS A 102 -9.37 -4.77 -2.08
C LYS A 102 -8.82 -3.97 -0.90
N ARG A 103 -7.52 -3.70 -0.91
CA ARG A 103 -6.86 -2.97 0.17
C ARG A 103 -7.33 -1.52 0.23
N VAL A 104 -7.44 -0.86 -0.92
CA VAL A 104 -7.96 0.51 -1.01
C VAL A 104 -9.39 0.58 -0.45
N THR A 105 -10.29 -0.30 -0.89
CA THR A 105 -11.67 -0.35 -0.37
C THR A 105 -11.70 -0.55 1.14
N GLN A 106 -10.89 -1.48 1.67
CA GLN A 106 -10.83 -1.71 3.12
C GLN A 106 -10.40 -0.45 3.89
N ILE A 107 -9.38 0.25 3.40
CA ILE A 107 -8.82 1.45 4.03
C ILE A 107 -9.82 2.59 3.99
N THR A 108 -10.43 2.86 2.83
CA THR A 108 -11.39 3.96 2.68
C THR A 108 -12.68 3.69 3.45
N SER A 109 -13.14 2.43 3.52
CA SER A 109 -14.27 2.06 4.38
C SER A 109 -13.95 2.26 5.85
N HIS A 110 -12.74 1.94 6.31
CA HIS A 110 -12.34 2.16 7.71
C HIS A 110 -12.23 3.65 8.06
N LEU A 111 -11.61 4.45 7.19
CA LEU A 111 -11.50 5.91 7.37
C LEU A 111 -12.85 6.64 7.22
N GLY A 112 -13.81 6.00 6.56
CA GLY A 112 -15.16 6.52 6.39
C GLY A 112 -16.18 5.99 7.38
N ALA A 113 -15.79 5.06 8.26
CA ALA A 113 -16.67 4.55 9.29
C ALA A 113 -16.81 5.57 10.41
N GLU A 114 -18.05 5.84 10.82
CA GLU A 114 -18.33 6.63 12.01
C GLU A 114 -18.02 5.76 13.24
N SER A 115 -17.04 6.17 14.03
CA SER A 115 -16.69 5.54 15.30
C SER A 115 -16.39 6.58 16.36
N ASP A 116 -16.56 6.21 17.64
CA ASP A 116 -16.34 7.11 18.77
C ASP A 116 -14.88 7.63 18.86
N LEU A 117 -13.93 6.88 18.28
CA LEU A 117 -12.52 7.24 18.20
C LEU A 117 -12.13 7.59 16.76
N PRO A 118 -11.21 8.54 16.54
CA PRO A 118 -10.72 8.87 15.20
C PRO A 118 -10.07 7.66 14.53
N ALA A 119 -10.45 7.41 13.28
CA ALA A 119 -9.96 6.30 12.50
C ALA A 119 -8.57 6.60 11.92
N VAL A 120 -7.61 5.71 12.19
CA VAL A 120 -6.23 5.81 11.72
C VAL A 120 -5.82 4.52 11.03
N VAL A 121 -5.18 4.62 9.88
CA VAL A 121 -4.70 3.47 9.13
C VAL A 121 -3.19 3.47 9.12
N LEU A 122 -2.58 2.37 9.56
CA LEU A 122 -1.15 2.14 9.50
C LEU A 122 -0.83 1.19 8.35
N LEU A 123 -0.25 1.73 7.28
CA LEU A 123 0.32 0.96 6.19
C LEU A 123 1.79 0.69 6.43
N TYR A 124 2.20 -0.56 6.28
CA TYR A 124 3.59 -0.96 6.39
C TYR A 124 3.91 -2.06 5.39
N ALA A 125 5.15 -2.08 4.91
CA ALA A 125 5.61 -3.01 3.89
C ALA A 125 7.06 -3.44 4.14
N ARG A 126 7.50 -4.50 3.46
CA ARG A 126 8.93 -4.78 3.29
C ARG A 126 9.52 -3.82 2.25
N THR A 127 10.84 -3.62 2.25
CA THR A 127 11.54 -2.71 1.34
C THR A 127 11.15 -2.89 -0.14
N ALA A 128 11.05 -4.13 -0.63
CA ALA A 128 10.66 -4.41 -2.01
C ALA A 128 9.21 -4.03 -2.36
N GLU A 129 8.34 -3.89 -1.35
CA GLU A 129 6.90 -3.66 -1.52
C GLU A 129 6.48 -2.23 -1.17
N VAL A 130 7.43 -1.35 -0.80
CA VAL A 130 7.18 0.05 -0.46
C VAL A 130 6.53 0.79 -1.62
N CYS A 131 6.97 0.57 -2.87
CA CYS A 131 6.37 1.20 -4.04
C CYS A 131 4.88 0.85 -4.16
N LYS A 132 4.50 -0.41 -3.95
CA LYS A 132 3.10 -0.85 -3.96
C LYS A 132 2.29 -0.23 -2.81
N MET A 133 2.89 -0.11 -1.64
CA MET A 133 2.26 0.55 -0.48
C MET A 133 1.97 2.02 -0.78
N ILE A 134 2.91 2.74 -1.40
CA ILE A 134 2.71 4.13 -1.82
C ILE A 134 1.55 4.20 -2.83
N THR A 135 1.51 3.32 -3.83
CA THR A 135 0.40 3.27 -4.79
C THR A 135 -0.96 3.12 -4.09
N ILE A 136 -1.06 2.25 -3.09
CA ILE A 136 -2.29 2.08 -2.30
C ILE A 136 -2.63 3.36 -1.54
N ALA A 137 -1.66 4.00 -0.88
CA ALA A 137 -1.87 5.25 -0.16
C ALA A 137 -2.34 6.39 -1.08
N GLU A 138 -1.71 6.56 -2.25
CA GLU A 138 -2.10 7.57 -3.25
C GLU A 138 -3.52 7.34 -3.76
N GLN A 139 -3.89 6.09 -4.04
CA GLN A 139 -5.25 5.79 -4.48
C GLN A 139 -6.28 6.07 -3.38
N CYS A 140 -5.95 5.81 -2.11
CA CYS A 140 -6.82 6.20 -0.99
C CYS A 140 -6.99 7.71 -0.91
N LYS A 141 -5.90 8.49 -1.06
CA LYS A 141 -5.97 9.97 -1.05
C LYS A 141 -6.85 10.52 -2.18
N ARG A 142 -6.78 9.94 -3.38
CA ARG A 142 -7.66 10.33 -4.50
C ARG A 142 -9.13 10.13 -4.16
N LEU A 143 -9.48 8.94 -3.63
CA LEU A 143 -10.86 8.64 -3.23
C LEU A 143 -11.34 9.53 -2.08
N MET A 144 -10.49 9.83 -1.09
CA MET A 144 -10.85 10.75 -0.01
C MET A 144 -11.09 12.17 -0.52
N LYS A 145 -10.26 12.63 -1.48
CA LYS A 145 -10.44 13.93 -2.14
C LYS A 145 -11.74 14.00 -2.94
N GLU A 146 -12.09 12.93 -3.66
CA GLU A 146 -13.37 12.82 -4.38
C GLU A 146 -14.58 12.85 -3.44
N GLN A 147 -14.45 12.30 -2.23
CA GLN A 147 -15.46 12.39 -1.17
C GLN A 147 -15.49 13.74 -0.45
N GLY A 148 -14.62 14.70 -0.82
CA GLY A 148 -14.50 15.99 -0.14
C GLY A 148 -13.93 15.90 1.28
N LYS A 149 -13.31 14.76 1.64
CA LYS A 149 -12.69 14.57 2.95
C LYS A 149 -11.25 15.07 2.94
N ARG A 150 -10.86 15.70 4.05
CA ARG A 150 -9.46 16.05 4.31
C ARG A 150 -8.66 14.79 4.63
N TRP A 151 -7.36 14.83 4.35
CA TRP A 151 -6.46 13.74 4.68
C TRP A 151 -5.15 14.29 5.26
N PHE A 152 -4.62 13.54 6.21
CA PHE A 152 -3.32 13.75 6.84
C PHE A 152 -2.51 12.47 6.71
N GLN A 153 -1.29 12.60 6.21
CA GLN A 153 -0.37 11.51 5.98
C GLN A 153 0.89 11.73 6.84
N TYR A 154 1.29 10.71 7.58
CA TYR A 154 2.51 10.73 8.37
C TYR A 154 3.46 9.64 7.85
N ASN A 155 4.62 10.03 7.36
CA ASN A 155 5.60 9.08 6.81
C ASN A 155 6.74 8.90 7.80
N GLN A 156 7.15 7.65 8.00
CA GLN A 156 8.31 7.34 8.82
C GLN A 156 9.15 6.24 8.16
N MET A 157 10.44 6.52 8.02
CA MET A 157 11.43 5.52 7.66
C MET A 157 11.91 4.81 8.93
N PHE A 158 12.09 3.51 8.86
CA PHE A 158 12.60 2.72 9.97
C PHE A 158 13.58 1.67 9.47
N GLU A 159 14.51 1.28 10.33
CA GLU A 159 15.49 0.23 10.04
C GLU A 159 14.86 -1.14 10.26
N MET A 160 15.03 -2.02 9.28
CA MET A 160 14.62 -3.41 9.39
C MET A 160 15.78 -4.20 9.99
N PRO A 161 15.51 -5.14 10.93
CA PRO A 161 16.54 -6.07 11.35
C PRO A 161 17.03 -6.83 10.12
N THR A 162 18.31 -6.70 9.81
CA THR A 162 18.96 -7.50 8.78
C THR A 162 18.88 -8.94 9.23
N ARG A 163 18.12 -9.78 8.53
CA ARG A 163 18.37 -11.21 8.60
C ARG A 163 19.72 -11.37 7.92
N ASP A 164 20.71 -11.82 8.66
CA ASP A 164 21.97 -12.25 8.09
C ASP A 164 21.60 -13.29 7.03
N ARG A 165 21.58 -12.85 5.76
CA ARG A 165 21.51 -13.78 4.65
C ARG A 165 22.91 -14.34 4.64
N ASP A 166 23.06 -15.51 5.24
CA ASP A 166 24.23 -16.34 5.02
C ASP A 166 24.53 -16.33 3.53
N VAL A 167 25.78 -16.04 3.25
CA VAL A 167 26.44 -16.14 1.97
C VAL A 167 26.28 -17.59 1.51
N VAL A 168 25.21 -17.90 0.78
CA VAL A 168 25.02 -19.21 0.17
C VAL A 168 24.69 -18.99 -1.30
N GLU A 169 25.61 -19.49 -2.11
CA GLU A 169 25.53 -19.72 -3.56
C GLU A 169 25.67 -18.49 -4.45
N GLU A 170 26.87 -17.90 -4.43
CA GLU A 170 27.51 -17.61 -5.71
C GLU A 170 27.85 -18.98 -6.34
N THR A 171 26.91 -19.50 -7.12
CA THR A 171 27.05 -20.71 -7.92
C THR A 171 28.37 -20.66 -8.69
N VAL A 172 29.32 -21.47 -8.25
CA VAL A 172 30.52 -21.87 -8.97
C VAL A 172 30.07 -22.37 -10.35
N LEU A 173 30.58 -21.73 -11.40
CA LEU A 173 30.59 -22.27 -12.75
C LEU A 173 31.46 -23.53 -12.74
N ASP A 174 30.87 -24.67 -12.43
CA ASP A 174 31.60 -25.93 -12.40
C ASP A 174 31.71 -26.49 -13.83
N GLY A 175 32.90 -26.29 -14.39
CA GLY A 175 33.37 -26.95 -15.59
C GLY A 175 33.61 -28.43 -15.32
N GLN A 176 33.08 -29.25 -16.21
CA GLN A 176 33.12 -30.70 -16.09
C GLN A 176 34.52 -31.26 -16.36
N GLN A 177 35.09 -31.87 -15.30
CA GLN A 177 35.84 -33.13 -15.30
C GLN A 177 37.31 -33.15 -15.79
N GLY A 178 38.21 -33.41 -14.83
CA GLY A 178 39.56 -33.92 -15.06
C GLY A 178 40.23 -34.29 -13.74
N GLU A 179 40.34 -35.60 -13.47
CA GLU A 179 41.06 -36.18 -12.32
C GLU A 179 42.55 -35.79 -12.32
N SER A 180 43.12 -35.49 -11.15
CA SER A 180 44.51 -35.87 -10.83
C SER A 180 44.87 -35.56 -9.37
N SER A 181 45.13 -36.64 -8.61
CA SER A 181 46.24 -36.84 -7.67
C SER A 181 46.69 -35.71 -6.72
N ASP A 182 46.55 -36.01 -5.43
CA ASP A 182 47.58 -35.89 -4.37
C ASP A 182 48.38 -34.58 -4.29
N ASP A 183 47.94 -33.66 -3.43
CA ASP A 183 48.82 -32.64 -2.84
C ASP A 183 48.29 -32.21 -1.46
N GLU A 184 48.89 -32.82 -0.43
CA GLU A 184 48.94 -32.39 0.96
C GLU A 184 49.72 -31.06 1.06
N PHE A 185 49.12 -29.96 0.58
CA PHE A 185 49.63 -28.60 0.78
C PHE A 185 48.76 -27.86 1.79
N GLU A 186 49.36 -27.44 2.90
CA GLU A 186 48.70 -26.68 3.95
C GLU A 186 47.98 -25.45 3.40
N VAL A 187 46.71 -25.32 3.77
CA VAL A 187 45.78 -24.23 3.47
C VAL A 187 46.27 -22.90 4.07
N MET A 188 47.28 -22.27 3.45
CA MET A 188 47.70 -20.89 3.78
C MET A 188 46.84 -19.83 3.09
N ALA A 189 46.08 -20.18 2.05
CA ALA A 189 45.26 -19.24 1.28
C ALA A 189 44.16 -18.54 2.11
N SER A 190 43.63 -19.20 3.14
CA SER A 190 42.47 -18.69 3.88
C SER A 190 42.76 -17.45 4.74
N ARG A 191 44.00 -17.27 5.22
CA ARG A 191 44.38 -16.06 5.99
C ARG A 191 44.58 -14.84 5.10
N PHE A 192 45.17 -15.02 3.92
CA PHE A 192 45.41 -13.92 2.99
C PHE A 192 44.10 -13.49 2.32
N GLU A 193 43.23 -14.42 1.92
CA GLU A 193 41.90 -14.07 1.39
C GLU A 193 41.09 -13.27 2.41
N LYS A 194 41.11 -13.66 3.69
CA LYS A 194 40.41 -12.92 4.75
C LYS A 194 41.06 -11.58 5.12
N ALA A 195 42.36 -11.41 4.88
CA ALA A 195 43.08 -10.16 5.15
C ALA A 195 43.02 -9.17 3.96
N VAL A 196 42.81 -9.67 2.74
CA VAL A 196 42.73 -8.86 1.51
C VAL A 196 41.28 -8.54 1.13
N MET A 197 40.31 -9.37 1.53
CA MET A 197 38.90 -9.09 1.31
C MET A 197 38.39 -8.11 2.38
N PRO A 198 37.85 -6.94 1.98
CA PRO A 198 37.20 -6.03 2.91
C PRO A 198 36.08 -6.76 3.65
N GLU A 199 35.96 -6.56 4.96
CA GLU A 199 34.82 -7.10 5.71
C GLU A 199 33.51 -6.69 5.02
N PRO A 200 32.54 -7.62 4.88
CA PRO A 200 31.26 -7.30 4.26
C PRO A 200 30.64 -6.10 4.97
N GLN A 201 30.53 -4.98 4.26
CA GLN A 201 29.89 -3.79 4.83
C GLN A 201 28.48 -4.14 5.26
N LYS A 202 28.17 -3.96 6.55
CA LYS A 202 26.85 -4.23 7.11
C LYS A 202 25.82 -3.33 6.43
N ARG A 203 25.08 -3.88 5.48
CA ARG A 203 24.06 -3.14 4.71
C ARG A 203 22.85 -2.88 5.59
N VAL A 204 22.66 -1.64 6.02
CA VAL A 204 21.45 -1.20 6.72
C VAL A 204 20.28 -1.17 5.74
N VAL A 205 19.30 -2.05 5.94
CA VAL A 205 18.08 -2.09 5.12
C VAL A 205 17.01 -1.26 5.80
N ARG A 206 16.53 -0.21 5.12
CA ARG A 206 15.41 0.61 5.60
C ARG A 206 14.11 0.22 4.90
N SER A 207 13.01 0.37 5.64
CA SER A 207 11.65 0.30 5.10
C SER A 207 10.85 1.53 5.53
N MET A 208 9.63 1.65 4.99
CA MET A 208 8.74 2.77 5.24
C MET A 208 7.41 2.32 5.84
N ARG A 209 6.86 3.13 6.73
CA ARG A 209 5.47 3.07 7.17
C ARG A 209 4.77 4.39 6.93
N VAL A 210 3.48 4.31 6.67
CA VAL A 210 2.62 5.45 6.38
C VAL A 210 1.40 5.37 7.29
N PHE A 211 1.12 6.44 8.01
CA PHE A 211 -0.14 6.61 8.72
C PHE A 211 -1.05 7.51 7.91
N LEU A 212 -2.30 7.11 7.72
CA LEU A 212 -3.32 7.90 7.04
C LEU A 212 -4.49 8.14 8.00
N SER A 213 -4.95 9.39 8.05
CA SER A 213 -6.02 9.84 8.94
C SER A 213 -6.85 10.94 8.28
N VAL A 214 -8.11 11.06 8.69
CA VAL A 214 -8.99 12.19 8.32
C VAL A 214 -8.72 13.40 9.24
N GLU A 215 -8.23 13.15 10.45
CA GLU A 215 -7.96 14.16 11.48
C GLU A 215 -6.46 14.28 11.78
N VAL A 216 -6.06 15.45 12.30
CA VAL A 216 -4.66 15.73 12.68
C VAL A 216 -4.30 14.96 13.95
N ILE A 217 -3.28 14.10 13.85
CA ILE A 217 -2.72 13.34 14.97
C ILE A 217 -1.48 14.06 15.50
N ARG A 218 -1.67 14.87 16.55
CA ARG A 218 -0.58 15.64 17.18
C ARG A 218 0.53 14.74 17.74
N ASP A 219 0.15 13.60 18.30
CA ASP A 219 1.08 12.62 18.90
C ASP A 219 2.08 12.05 17.88
N LEU A 220 1.70 11.96 16.60
CA LEU A 220 2.59 11.52 15.52
C LEU A 220 3.43 12.66 14.97
N GLY A 221 2.86 13.86 14.83
CA GLY A 221 3.58 15.04 14.34
C GLY A 221 4.73 15.49 15.26
N ALA A 222 4.64 15.21 16.57
CA ALA A 222 5.68 15.57 17.54
C ALA A 222 6.86 14.57 17.58
N LYS A 223 6.77 13.43 16.90
CA LYS A 223 7.82 12.39 16.95
C LYS A 223 8.94 12.67 15.95
N ASN A 224 10.17 12.48 16.40
CA ASN A 224 11.36 12.62 15.55
C ASN A 224 11.34 11.61 14.38
N GLY A 225 11.71 12.07 13.19
CA GLY A 225 11.79 11.24 11.98
C GLY A 225 10.44 10.94 11.33
N ILE A 226 9.35 11.58 11.76
CA ILE A 226 8.04 11.53 11.09
C ILE A 226 7.84 12.82 10.29
N THR A 227 7.48 12.69 9.01
CA THR A 227 7.09 13.83 8.17
C THR A 227 5.58 13.87 7.99
N MET A 228 4.96 15.03 8.19
CA MET A 228 3.52 15.24 8.03
C MET A 228 3.23 15.89 6.67
N GLN A 229 2.22 15.35 5.97
CA GLN A 229 1.66 15.89 4.74
C GLN A 229 0.14 16.04 4.92
N SER A 230 -0.46 17.08 4.35
CA SER A 230 -1.88 17.35 4.45
C SER A 230 -2.51 17.63 3.09
N SER A 231 -3.83 17.47 3.00
CA SER A 231 -4.63 17.82 1.81
C SER A 231 -4.81 19.33 1.62
N GLU A 232 -4.69 20.11 2.69
CA GLU A 232 -4.78 21.57 2.68
C GLU A 232 -3.45 22.14 2.15
N ASN A 233 -3.26 22.05 0.84
CA ASN A 233 -2.35 22.95 0.16
C ASN A 233 -3.15 24.22 -0.16
N VAL A 234 -2.83 25.27 0.60
CA VAL A 234 -3.22 26.65 0.36
C VAL A 234 -2.99 26.96 -1.12
N ALA A 235 -4.06 27.20 -1.85
CA ALA A 235 -4.08 27.78 -3.18
C ALA A 235 -5.03 28.98 -3.15
#